data_AF-A0A2E9MTJ1-F1
#
_entry.id   AF-A0A2E9MTJ1-F1
#
_cell.length_a   1.000
_cell.length_b   1.000
_cell.length_c   1.000
_cell.angle_alpha   90.00
_cell.angle_beta   90.00
_cell.angle_gamma   90.00
#
_symmetry.space_group_name_H-M   'P 1'
#
loop_
_entity.id
_entity.type
_entity.pdbx_description
1 polymer ?
#
loop_
_entity_poly.entity_id
_entity_poly.type
_entity_poly.pdbx_seq_one_letter_code
_entity_poly.pdbx_strand_id
1 'polypeptide(L)' 'MALRYLALASLVVLYSLMFIGGYISAAGLGLTCPEWPMCPNGLLPDDEYFIEW' A
#
# COMPACT_ATOMS: atom_id res chain seq x y z
N MET A 1 -7.34 -25.51 -16.79
CA MET A 1 -7.13 -25.33 -15.32
C MET A 1 -6.36 -24.06 -14.98
N ALA A 2 -5.31 -23.68 -15.72
CA ALA A 2 -4.51 -22.48 -15.45
C ALA A 2 -5.32 -21.17 -15.28
N LEU A 3 -6.31 -20.92 -16.16
CA LEU A 3 -7.18 -19.74 -16.07
C LEU A 3 -7.97 -19.65 -14.76
N ARG A 4 -8.39 -20.78 -14.19
CA ARG A 4 -9.14 -20.81 -12.92
C ARG A 4 -8.26 -20.45 -11.74
N TYR A 5 -6.99 -20.87 -11.75
CA TYR A 5 -6.02 -20.47 -10.73
C TYR A 5 -5.64 -18.99 -10.86
N LEU A 6 -5.46 -18.48 -12.07
CA LEU A 6 -5.22 -17.05 -12.31
C LEU A 6 -6.39 -16.18 -11.83
N ALA A 7 -7.63 -16.61 -12.11
CA ALA A 7 -8.81 -15.90 -11.63
C ALA A 7 -8.88 -15.84 -10.09
N LEU A 8 -8.64 -16.97 -9.41
CA LEU A 8 -8.59 -17.01 -7.94
C LEU A 8 -7.46 -16.15 -7.37
N ALA A 9 -6.27 -16.21 -7.98
CA ALA A 9 -5.14 -15.39 -7.57
C ALA A 9 -5.45 -13.89 -7.72
N SER A 10 -6.03 -13.48 -8.85
CA SER A 10 -6.43 -12.08 -9.06
C SER A 10 -7.49 -11.62 -8.06
N LEU A 11 -8.43 -12.50 -7.69
CA LEU A 11 -9.46 -12.17 -6.71
C LEU A 11 -8.86 -11.92 -5.32
N VAL A 12 -7.93 -12.78 -4.89
CA VAL A 12 -7.21 -12.62 -3.62
C VAL A 12 -6.39 -11.32 -3.62
N VAL A 13 -5.67 -11.05 -4.71
CA VAL A 13 -4.87 -9.82 -4.86
C VAL A 13 -5.78 -8.59 -4.78
N LEU A 14 -6.84 -8.51 -5.58
CA LEU A 14 -7.76 -7.37 -5.58
C LEU A 14 -8.40 -7.16 -4.21
N TYR A 15 -8.84 -8.24 -3.55
CA TYR A 15 -9.38 -8.15 -2.20
C TYR A 15 -8.35 -7.59 -1.22
N SER A 16 -7.11 -8.07 -1.26
CA SER A 16 -6.05 -7.54 -0.39
C SER A 16 -5.78 -6.04 -0.64
N LEU A 17 -5.77 -5.60 -1.90
CA LEU A 17 -5.60 -4.18 -2.24
C LEU A 17 -6.74 -3.32 -1.67
N MET A 18 -7.98 -3.81 -1.71
CA MET A 18 -9.13 -3.09 -1.12
C MET A 18 -8.95 -2.88 0.38
N PHE A 19 -8.48 -3.90 1.11
CA PHE A 19 -8.22 -3.77 2.55
C PHE A 19 -7.10 -2.78 2.85
N ILE A 20 -6.01 -2.83 2.09
CA ILE A 20 -4.87 -1.91 2.27
C ILE A 20 -5.31 -0.46 2.00
N GLY A 21 -6.05 -0.20 0.92
CA GLY A 21 -6.59 1.13 0.63
C GLY A 21 -7.57 1.63 1.71
N GLY A 22 -8.43 0.75 2.21
CA GLY A 22 -9.32 1.04 3.34
C GLY A 22 -8.56 1.39 4.62
N TYR A 23 -7.48 0.67 4.92
CA TYR A 23 -6.62 0.97 6.07
C TYR A 23 -5.91 2.33 5.93
N ILE A 24 -5.28 2.61 4.78
CA ILE A 24 -4.56 3.88 4.54
C ILE A 24 -5.51 5.08 4.68
N SER A 25 -6.72 4.97 4.12
CA SER A 25 -7.74 6.02 4.23
C SER A 25 -8.24 6.22 5.66
N ALA A 26 -8.53 5.13 6.39
CA ALA A 26 -8.97 5.19 7.79
C ALA A 26 -7.87 5.72 8.74
N ALA A 27 -6.60 5.42 8.45
CA ALA A 27 -5.45 5.88 9.23
C ALA A 27 -5.02 7.32 8.88
N GLY A 28 -5.63 7.97 7.88
CA GLY A 28 -5.26 9.32 7.45
C GLY A 28 -3.90 9.42 6.74
N LEU A 29 -3.34 8.29 6.29
CA LEU A 29 -2.00 8.20 5.69
C LEU A 29 -1.97 8.57 4.20
N GLY A 30 -3.08 9.09 3.66
CA GLY A 30 -3.23 9.40 2.24
C GLY A 30 -2.32 10.51 1.72
N LEU A 31 -1.75 11.32 2.62
CA LEU A 31 -0.84 12.42 2.29
C LEU A 31 0.59 12.18 2.82
N THR A 32 0.87 10.98 3.32
CA THR A 32 2.20 10.64 3.87
C THR A 32 3.29 10.64 2.81
N CYS A 33 2.94 10.41 1.53
CA CYS A 33 3.87 10.46 0.41
C CYS A 33 3.45 11.56 -0.58
N PRO A 34 4.10 12.73 -0.55
CA PRO A 34 3.77 13.85 -1.45
C PRO A 34 4.22 13.59 -2.90
N GLU A 35 5.14 12.65 -3.09
CA GLU A 35 5.74 12.29 -4.38
C GLU A 35 5.57 10.80 -4.69
N TRP A 36 5.39 10.49 -5.97
CA TRP A 36 5.14 9.17 -6.52
C TRP A 36 6.10 8.96 -7.70
N PRO A 37 6.75 7.79 -7.90
CA PRO A 37 6.44 6.45 -7.37
C PRO A 37 7.20 6.02 -6.10
N MET A 38 8.21 6.78 -5.68
CA MET A 38 8.90 6.55 -4.43
C MET A 38 8.47 7.61 -3.44
N CYS A 39 8.13 7.18 -2.22
CA CYS A 39 8.04 8.11 -1.09
C CYS A 39 9.44 8.67 -0.81
N PRO A 40 9.56 9.85 -0.17
CA PRO A 40 10.85 10.49 0.11
C PRO A 40 11.81 9.59 0.92
N ASN A 41 11.27 8.64 1.68
CA ASN A 41 12.05 7.65 2.45
C ASN A 41 12.55 6.42 1.64
N GLY A 42 12.15 6.25 0.38
CA GLY A 42 12.43 5.01 -0.35
C GLY A 42 11.67 3.80 0.24
N LEU A 43 12.26 2.59 0.15
CA LEU A 43 11.58 1.33 0.52
C LEU A 43 11.57 1.06 2.05
N LEU A 44 12.40 1.77 2.81
CA LEU A 44 12.54 1.67 4.27
C LEU A 44 12.27 3.05 4.87
N PRO A 45 11.69 3.16 6.08
CA PRO A 45 11.49 4.46 6.70
C PRO A 45 12.86 5.14 6.95
N ASP A 46 12.99 6.38 6.50
CA ASP A 46 14.12 7.27 6.80
C ASP A 46 13.89 7.91 8.17
N ASP A 47 14.98 8.24 8.86
CA ASP A 47 14.99 8.67 10.26
C ASP A 47 14.18 9.97 10.49
N GLU A 48 14.00 10.78 9.44
CA GLU A 48 13.29 12.08 9.51
C GLU A 48 11.80 11.93 9.86
N TYR A 49 11.16 10.82 9.49
CA TYR A 49 9.72 10.58 9.80
C TYR A 49 9.50 9.76 11.08
N PHE A 50 10.57 9.30 11.73
CA PHE A 50 10.49 8.58 13.00
C PHE A 50 10.34 9.51 14.20
N ILE A 51 10.65 10.80 14.03
CA ILE A 51 10.72 11.81 15.12
C ILE A 51 9.64 12.90 15.03
N GLU A 52 8.80 12.92 13.99
CA GLU A 52 7.71 13.91 13.85
C GLU A 52 6.33 13.39 14.31
N TRP A 53 6.32 12.55 15.36
CA TRP A 53 5.21 12.43 16.31
C TRP A 53 5.71 12.72 17.73
#